data_AF-A0A3E2NRD2-F1
#
_entry.id   AF-A0A3E2NRD2-F1
#
_cell.length_a   1.000
_cell.length_b   1.000
_cell.length_c   1.000
_cell.angle_alpha   90.00
_cell.angle_beta   90.00
_cell.angle_gamma   90.00
#
_symmetry.space_group_name_H-M   'P 1'
#
loop_
_entity.id
_entity.type
_entity.pdbx_description
1 polymer ?
#
loop_
_entity_poly.entity_id
_entity_poly.type
_entity_poly.pdbx_seq_one_letter_code
_entity_poly.pdbx_strand_id
1 'polypeptide(L)'
;MAAFGLVLAIMGYRQLANRSPQLILTNEGVTTSKGEHYRWSEITDEDTKVVRHGKSSSTYLTFYIGGEKRSIEINEYDVSATKLDRLLRVYRGRHENKIRTTERIF
;
A
#
# COMPACT_ATOMS: atom_id res chain seq x y z
N MET A 1 -19.45 37.09 -8.88
CA MET A 1 -18.19 36.59 -8.29
C MET A 1 -18.45 35.53 -7.20
N ALA A 2 -19.19 34.45 -7.49
CA ALA A 2 -19.46 33.39 -6.50
C ALA A 2 -18.90 32.02 -6.93
N ALA A 3 -18.80 31.78 -8.24
CA ALA A 3 -18.31 30.50 -8.78
C ALA A 3 -16.81 30.26 -8.57
N PHE A 4 -15.99 31.32 -8.59
CA PHE A 4 -14.53 31.20 -8.41
C PHE A 4 -14.14 30.67 -7.02
N GLY A 5 -14.83 31.10 -5.96
CA GLY A 5 -14.56 30.63 -4.59
C GLY A 5 -14.88 29.14 -4.42
N LEU A 6 -15.95 28.67 -5.07
CA LEU A 6 -16.39 27.28 -5.00
C LEU A 6 -15.41 26.34 -5.74
N VAL A 7 -14.90 26.78 -6.90
CA VAL A 7 -13.88 26.04 -7.66
C VAL A 7 -12.55 25.95 -6.91
N LEU A 8 -12.11 27.03 -6.27
CA LEU A 8 -10.89 27.03 -5.45
C LEU A 8 -11.04 26.14 -4.20
N ALA A 9 -12.21 26.14 -3.56
CA ALA A 9 -12.49 25.26 -2.43
C ALA A 9 -12.46 23.77 -2.82
N ILE A 10 -13.01 23.41 -3.98
CA ILE A 10 -12.96 22.03 -4.49
C ILE A 10 -11.52 21.60 -4.81
N MET A 11 -10.72 22.47 -5.43
CA MET A 11 -9.31 22.17 -5.71
C MET A 11 -8.48 22.04 -4.44
N GLY A 12 -8.66 22.95 -3.47
CA GLY A 12 -8.00 22.87 -2.17
C GLY A 12 -8.37 21.60 -1.40
N TYR A 13 -9.65 21.20 -1.40
CA TYR A 13 -10.10 19.97 -0.76
C TYR A 13 -9.53 18.72 -1.42
N ARG A 14 -9.52 18.64 -2.76
CA ARG A 14 -8.89 17.54 -3.50
C ARG A 14 -7.39 17.46 -3.23
N GLN A 15 -6.71 18.60 -3.11
CA GLN A 15 -5.28 18.67 -2.86
C GLN A 15 -4.91 18.33 -1.41
N LEU A 16 -5.78 18.64 -0.44
CA LEU A 16 -5.66 18.19 0.96
C LEU A 16 -5.95 16.70 1.12
N ALA A 17 -6.98 16.19 0.43
CA ALA A 17 -7.33 14.77 0.44
C ALA A 17 -6.26 13.88 -0.26
N ASN A 18 -5.52 14.40 -1.23
CA ASN A 18 -4.42 13.70 -1.90
C ASN A 18 -3.05 13.84 -1.22
N ARG A 19 -2.94 14.59 -0.13
CA ARG A 19 -1.65 14.81 0.57
C ARG A 19 -1.31 13.74 1.60
N SER A 20 -2.25 12.88 1.95
CA SER A 20 -1.97 11.72 2.80
C SER A 20 -1.17 10.68 2.00
N PRO A 21 -0.10 10.10 2.55
CA PRO A 21 0.57 8.98 1.92
C PRO A 21 -0.43 7.82 1.80
N GLN A 22 -0.67 7.38 0.55
CA GLN A 22 -1.62 6.32 0.22
C GLN A 22 -0.87 5.08 -0.26
N LEU A 23 -1.17 3.94 0.36
CA LEU A 23 -0.71 2.63 -0.08
C LEU A 23 -1.93 1.95 -0.68
N ILE A 24 -1.89 1.67 -1.98
CA ILE A 24 -3.04 1.10 -2.69
C ILE A 24 -2.75 -0.38 -2.89
N LEU A 25 -3.58 -1.23 -2.26
CA LEU A 25 -3.54 -2.68 -2.44
C LEU A 25 -4.59 -3.07 -3.48
N THR A 26 -4.14 -3.65 -4.59
CA THR A 26 -5.01 -4.16 -5.66
C THR A 26 -4.83 -5.66 -5.82
N ASN A 27 -5.64 -6.28 -6.68
CA ASN A 27 -5.47 -7.70 -7.01
C ASN A 27 -4.22 -7.97 -7.86
N GLU A 28 -3.59 -6.93 -8.41
CA GLU A 28 -2.40 -7.03 -9.26
C GLU A 28 -1.12 -6.79 -8.46
N GLY A 29 -1.20 -5.95 -7.42
CA GLY A 29 -0.02 -5.60 -6.65
C GLY A 29 -0.24 -4.57 -5.55
N VAL A 30 0.87 -3.93 -5.17
CA VAL A 30 0.96 -2.86 -4.18
C VAL A 30 1.48 -1.61 -4.87
N THR A 31 0.74 -0.50 -4.78
CA THR A 31 1.20 0.82 -5.24
C THR A 31 1.55 1.69 -4.05
N THR A 32 2.72 2.33 -4.11
CA THR A 32 3.20 3.24 -3.06
C THR A 32 2.78 4.68 -3.34
N SER A 33 2.85 5.52 -2.31
CA SER A 33 2.63 6.97 -2.42
C SER A 33 3.63 7.67 -3.35
N LYS A 34 4.77 7.03 -3.63
CA LYS A 34 5.81 7.52 -4.55
C LYS A 34 5.52 7.17 -6.02
N GLY A 35 4.41 6.48 -6.30
CA GLY A 35 4.02 6.06 -7.65
C GLY A 35 4.68 4.76 -8.11
N GLU A 36 5.43 4.07 -7.25
CA GLU A 36 5.99 2.76 -7.55
C GLU A 36 4.89 1.70 -7.45
N HIS A 37 4.77 0.83 -8.45
CA HIS A 37 3.82 -0.26 -8.46
C HIS A 37 4.58 -1.60 -8.50
N TYR A 38 4.27 -2.48 -7.55
CA TYR A 38 4.93 -3.76 -7.36
C TYR A 38 3.92 -4.89 -7.51
N ARG A 39 4.14 -5.80 -8.46
CA ARG A 39 3.19 -6.89 -8.72
C ARG A 39 3.33 -8.00 -7.68
N TRP A 40 2.22 -8.63 -7.30
CA TRP A 40 2.24 -9.78 -6.38
C TRP A 40 3.09 -10.94 -6.88
N SER A 41 3.20 -11.11 -8.21
CA SER A 41 4.06 -12.12 -8.83
C SER A 41 5.56 -11.87 -8.61
N GLU A 42 5.96 -10.63 -8.38
CA GLU A 42 7.36 -10.21 -8.21
C GLU A 42 7.74 -10.06 -6.75
N ILE A 43 6.73 -9.89 -5.88
CA ILE A 43 6.88 -9.75 -4.44
C ILE A 43 7.07 -11.12 -3.79
N THR A 44 8.14 -11.26 -3.02
CA THR A 44 8.42 -12.41 -2.15
C THR A 44 8.71 -11.96 -0.72
N ASP A 45 8.47 -12.86 0.25
CA ASP A 45 8.77 -12.64 1.68
C ASP A 45 8.27 -11.29 2.23
N GLU A 46 7.01 -10.98 1.96
CA GLU A 46 6.32 -9.80 2.48
C GLU A 46 6.10 -9.90 4.00
N ASP A 47 6.61 -8.92 4.75
CA ASP A 47 6.53 -8.86 6.21
C ASP A 47 6.38 -7.42 6.72
N THR A 48 5.51 -7.21 7.69
CA THR A 48 5.36 -5.91 8.38
C THR A 48 6.15 -5.94 9.67
N LYS A 49 7.26 -5.18 9.74
CA LYS A 49 8.09 -5.07 10.93
C LYS A 49 7.85 -3.76 11.66
N VAL A 50 7.50 -3.88 12.95
CA VAL A 50 7.48 -2.74 13.87
C VAL A 50 8.86 -2.62 14.49
N VAL A 51 9.58 -1.55 14.17
CA VAL A 51 10.88 -1.19 14.75
C VAL A 51 10.65 -0.17 15.85
N ARG A 52 10.94 -0.50 17.11
CA ARG A 52 10.87 0.46 18.23
C ARG A 52 12.19 1.22 18.36
N HIS A 53 12.14 2.56 18.33
CA HIS A 53 13.25 3.45 18.64
C HIS A 53 12.96 4.22 19.94
N GLY A 54 13.38 3.65 21.08
CA GLY A 54 13.19 4.28 22.39
C GLY A 54 11.71 4.50 22.73
N LYS A 55 11.27 5.77 22.78
CA LYS A 55 9.86 6.16 23.03
C LYS A 55 9.00 6.21 21.76
N SER A 56 9.61 6.11 20.58
CA SER A 56 8.90 6.09 19.29
C SER A 56 8.88 4.66 18.72
N SER A 57 7.86 4.33 17.93
CA SER A 57 7.82 3.10 17.14
C SER A 57 7.62 3.44 15.68
N SER A 58 8.53 2.98 14.84
CA SER A 58 8.41 3.07 13.40
C SER A 58 8.00 1.73 12.80
N THR A 59 6.91 1.71 12.05
CA THR A 59 6.46 0.52 11.34
C THR A 59 6.93 0.60 9.90
N TYR A 60 7.52 -0.50 9.42
CA TYR A 60 7.98 -0.67 8.06
C TYR A 60 7.30 -1.88 7.43
N LEU A 61 6.77 -1.69 6.22
CA LEU A 61 6.43 -2.79 5.33
C LEU A 61 7.69 -3.18 4.56
N THR A 62 8.11 -4.43 4.68
CA THR A 62 9.29 -4.94 3.98
C THR A 62 8.91 -6.09 3.06
N PHE A 63 9.53 -6.12 1.89
CA PHE A 63 9.32 -7.19 0.91
C PHE A 63 10.54 -7.28 -0.01
N TYR A 64 10.67 -8.40 -0.72
CA TYR A 64 11.73 -8.62 -1.68
C TYR A 64 11.21 -8.55 -3.11
N ILE A 65 11.99 -7.95 -4.00
CA ILE A 65 11.74 -7.92 -5.45
C ILE A 65 13.05 -8.25 -6.14
N GLY A 66 13.08 -9.34 -6.91
CA GLY A 66 14.29 -9.76 -7.63
C GLY A 66 15.51 -9.97 -6.71
N GLY A 67 15.29 -10.34 -5.44
CA GLY A 67 16.33 -10.50 -4.42
C GLY A 67 16.73 -9.20 -3.70
N GLU A 68 16.24 -8.04 -4.13
CA GLU A 68 16.48 -6.77 -3.44
C GLU A 68 15.41 -6.53 -2.36
N LYS A 69 15.85 -6.23 -1.14
CA LYS A 69 14.94 -5.88 -0.05
C LYS A 69 14.47 -4.44 -0.18
N ARG A 70 13.15 -4.26 -0.31
CA ARG A 70 12.49 -2.96 -0.26
C ARG A 70 11.81 -2.77 1.09
N SER A 71 11.92 -1.56 1.64
CA SER A 71 11.33 -1.20 2.93
C SER A 71 10.61 0.13 2.78
N ILE A 72 9.32 0.14 3.09
CA ILE A 72 8.45 1.30 3.04
C ILE A 72 8.06 1.63 4.46
N GLU A 73 8.39 2.84 4.92
CA GLU A 73 7.91 3.35 6.19
C GLU A 73 6.41 3.60 6.11
N ILE A 74 5.64 3.06 7.05
CA ILE A 74 4.18 3.17 7.07
C ILE A 74 3.62 3.96 8.26
N ASN A 75 4.47 4.67 8.99
CA ASN A 75 4.07 5.48 10.16
C ASN A 75 3.08 6.59 9.85
N GLU A 76 3.19 7.16 8.65
CA GLU A 76 2.35 8.28 8.22
C GLU A 76 0.98 7.82 7.69
N TYR A 77 0.75 6.51 7.60
CA TYR A 77 -0.50 5.94 7.11
C TYR A 77 -1.44 5.70 8.29
N ASP A 78 -2.72 6.01 8.09
CA ASP A 78 -3.77 5.77 9.10
C ASP A 78 -4.19 4.28 9.14
N VAL A 79 -3.20 3.40 9.35
CA VAL A 79 -3.40 1.95 9.42
C VAL A 79 -2.44 1.31 10.42
N SER A 80 -2.98 0.53 11.36
CA SER A 80 -2.14 -0.26 12.27
C SER A 80 -1.39 -1.37 11.53
N ALA A 81 -0.20 -1.73 11.99
CA ALA A 81 0.60 -2.85 11.44
C ALA A 81 -0.21 -4.14 11.28
N THR A 82 -0.97 -4.55 12.30
CA THR A 82 -1.81 -5.77 12.28
C THR A 82 -2.88 -5.73 11.19
N LYS A 83 -3.54 -4.57 11.03
CA LYS A 83 -4.54 -4.37 9.99
C LYS A 83 -3.91 -4.43 8.61
N LEU A 84 -2.72 -3.86 8.44
CA LEU A 84 -1.99 -3.93 7.18
C LEU A 84 -1.57 -5.37 6.85
N ASP A 85 -0.98 -6.11 7.78
CA ASP A 85 -0.63 -7.54 7.59
C ASP A 85 -1.84 -8.36 7.16
N ARG A 86 -2.99 -8.17 7.81
CA ARG A 86 -4.23 -8.84 7.43
C ARG A 86 -4.67 -8.48 6.01
N LEU A 87 -4.57 -7.21 5.63
CA LEU A 87 -4.90 -6.77 4.27
C LEU A 87 -3.95 -7.39 3.24
N LEU A 88 -2.64 -7.38 3.49
CA LEU A 88 -1.64 -8.01 2.62
C LEU A 88 -1.98 -9.48 2.38
N ARG A 89 -2.23 -10.25 3.45
CA ARG A 89 -2.63 -11.67 3.34
C ARG A 89 -3.91 -11.88 2.53
N VAL A 90 -4.92 -11.03 2.72
CA VAL A 90 -6.19 -11.13 1.97
C VAL A 90 -5.96 -10.89 0.48
N TYR A 91 -5.21 -9.85 0.12
CA TYR A 91 -4.95 -9.53 -1.28
C TYR A 91 -4.00 -10.53 -1.94
N ARG A 92 -3.00 -11.04 -1.21
CA ARG A 92 -2.15 -12.15 -1.65
C ARG A 92 -2.95 -13.40 -1.95
N GLY A 93 -3.81 -13.83 -1.01
CA GLY A 93 -4.66 -15.01 -1.21
C GLY A 93 -5.66 -14.83 -2.37
N ARG A 94 -6.17 -13.62 -2.61
CA ARG A 94 -7.01 -13.33 -3.79
C ARG A 94 -6.23 -13.49 -5.09
N HIS A 95 -5.00 -12.99 -5.14
CA HIS A 95 -4.14 -13.14 -6.31
C HIS A 95 -3.83 -14.62 -6.59
N GLU A 96 -3.48 -15.39 -5.56
CA GLU A 96 -3.22 -16.84 -5.68
C GLU A 96 -4.45 -17.62 -6.14
N ASN A 97 -5.64 -17.32 -5.59
CA ASN A 97 -6.89 -17.96 -6.03
C ASN A 97 -7.23 -17.63 -7.49
N LYS A 98 -6.93 -16.41 -7.94
CA LYS A 98 -7.12 -16.00 -9.34
C LYS A 98 -6.18 -16.79 -10.27
N ILE A 99 -4.92 -16.99 -9.87
CA ILE A 99 -3.96 -17.80 -10.65
C ILE A 99 -4.45 -19.26 -10.72
N ARG A 100 -4.78 -19.87 -9.59
CA ARG A 100 -5.25 -21.27 -9.53
C ARG A 100 -6.52 -21.53 -10.34
N THR A 101 -7.41 -20.53 -10.43
CA THR A 101 -8.61 -20.64 -11.26
C THR A 101 -8.24 -20.61 -12.74
N THR A 102 -7.26 -19.79 -13.12
CA THR A 102 -6.76 -19.71 -14.50
C THR A 102 -6.08 -21.01 -14.93
N GLU A 103 -5.32 -21.66 -14.06
CA GLU A 103 -4.64 -22.94 -14.36
C GLU A 103 -5.59 -24.14 -14.48
N ARG A 104 -6.78 -24.08 -13.86
CA ARG A 104 -7.77 -25.17 -13.88
C ARG A 104 -8.63 -25.24 -15.13
N ILE A 105 -8.50 -24.28 -16.05
CA ILE A 105 -9.32 -24.17 -17.26
C ILE A 105 -8.54 -24.60 -18.52
N PHE A 106 -7.31 -25.13 -18.36
CA PHE A 106 -6.51 -25.70 -19.43
C PHE A 106 -6.42 -27.23 -19.34
#